data_AF-A0ABD6BVC0-F1
#
_entry.id   AF-A0ABD6BVC0-F1
#
_cell.length_a   1.000
_cell.length_b   1.000
_cell.length_c   1.000
_cell.angle_alpha   90.00
_cell.angle_beta   90.00
_cell.angle_gamma   90.00
#
_symmetry.space_group_name_H-M   'P 1'
#
loop_
_entity.id
_entity.type
_entity.pdbx_description
1 polymer ?
#
loop_
_entity_poly.entity_id
_entity_poly.type
_entity_poly.pdbx_seq_one_letter_code
_entity_poly.pdbx_strand_id
1 'polypeptide(L)'
;MRNVDAAGLGIGDDHPPRIMGVLNVSEESPYDPSVYDDPGEAAAYVDDELIGEGADIVDVGLESANKDLDVLSAEQELERLDTAVETLESTSGDAVWSIETRYHEVADEALSRGFDMVNDICGFADPEMPRVCREHDAAVSKMASPPDLVRPGAIEDVDEIYEALSMNGFTDKTILDPAFGGWSEAKTHGDDRETFHRLREFRGYGRPLLVSINRKSFLKKIAGRTTEEALPVSLAATSMAVERGAHVIRTHDVAETRDAALVGAKFTRNRRRTGRNGTGTAAVTVEELDVTTVREAERHLDRLAADRSVARDAVVCTYELGGLTAEAVGALRAATTAADADSATGASFAVAGTECETAASPSATDGGSPCDRGSTGRSDGDRGSNAHAGILVGTPTAIATVQTAVSGISEPLDAALESIDSGSR
;
A
#
# COMPACT_ATOMS: atom_id res chain seq x y z
N MET A 1 7.38 -10.93 -0.92
CA MET A 1 6.34 -10.70 -1.98
C MET A 1 6.76 -11.37 -3.29
N ARG A 2 5.83 -11.78 -4.18
CA ARG A 2 6.17 -12.29 -5.52
C ARG A 2 6.50 -11.13 -6.45
N ASN A 3 7.57 -11.26 -7.23
CA ASN A 3 7.84 -10.34 -8.34
C ASN A 3 7.17 -10.91 -9.58
N VAL A 4 6.76 -10.02 -10.47
CA VAL A 4 6.20 -10.32 -11.79
C VAL A 4 7.23 -9.94 -12.84
N ASP A 5 7.27 -10.71 -13.92
CA ASP A 5 8.03 -10.39 -15.13
C ASP A 5 7.04 -10.06 -16.25
N ALA A 6 7.09 -8.84 -16.78
CA ALA A 6 6.29 -8.40 -17.92
C ALA A 6 7.25 -8.18 -19.10
N ALA A 7 7.34 -9.16 -20.00
CA ALA A 7 8.29 -9.15 -21.13
C ALA A 7 9.74 -8.78 -20.76
N GLY A 8 10.27 -9.35 -19.66
CA GLY A 8 11.61 -9.04 -19.15
C GLY A 8 11.68 -7.83 -18.19
N LEU A 9 10.60 -7.04 -18.07
CA LEU A 9 10.50 -5.98 -17.07
C LEU A 9 10.10 -6.57 -15.72
N GLY A 10 11.06 -6.63 -14.79
CA GLY A 10 10.79 -7.03 -13.42
C GLY A 10 10.00 -5.98 -12.63
N ILE A 11 8.89 -6.41 -12.02
CA ILE A 11 7.97 -5.61 -11.21
C ILE A 11 7.83 -6.25 -9.82
N GLY A 12 8.10 -5.50 -8.75
CA GLY A 12 8.01 -5.99 -7.38
C GLY A 12 9.06 -5.37 -6.47
N ASP A 13 9.09 -5.77 -5.21
CA ASP A 13 9.95 -5.16 -4.19
C ASP A 13 11.48 -5.29 -4.47
N ASP A 14 11.90 -6.19 -5.37
CA ASP A 14 13.32 -6.36 -5.74
C ASP A 14 13.73 -5.51 -6.96
N HIS A 15 12.82 -4.68 -7.47
CA HIS A 15 12.98 -3.83 -8.64
C HIS A 15 12.65 -2.37 -8.30
N PRO A 16 13.15 -1.38 -9.06
CA PRO A 16 12.69 0.00 -8.91
C PRO A 16 11.20 0.11 -9.23
N PRO A 17 10.50 1.14 -8.71
CA PRO A 17 9.13 1.44 -9.16
C PRO A 17 9.11 1.67 -10.67
N ARG A 18 8.06 1.18 -11.33
CA ARG A 18 7.84 1.32 -12.76
C ARG A 18 6.86 2.44 -13.06
N ILE A 19 7.11 3.16 -14.14
CA ILE A 19 6.22 4.21 -14.62
C ILE A 19 5.45 3.69 -15.83
N MET A 20 4.13 3.76 -15.73
CA MET A 20 3.22 3.39 -16.81
C MET A 20 2.62 4.68 -17.38
N GLY A 21 3.07 5.05 -18.58
CA GLY A 21 2.54 6.17 -19.34
C GLY A 21 1.24 5.80 -20.04
N VAL A 22 0.31 6.73 -20.16
CA VAL A 22 -1.01 6.48 -20.75
C VAL A 22 -1.06 7.04 -22.18
N LEU A 23 -1.45 6.19 -23.12
CA LEU A 23 -1.81 6.56 -24.48
C LEU A 23 -3.30 6.23 -24.69
N ASN A 24 -4.10 7.21 -25.09
CA ASN A 24 -5.49 6.97 -25.45
C ASN A 24 -5.62 7.04 -26.97
N VAL A 25 -6.22 6.02 -27.57
CA VAL A 25 -6.50 5.94 -29.01
C VAL A 25 -8.02 6.00 -29.15
N SER A 26 -8.59 7.21 -29.21
CA SER A 26 -10.04 7.40 -29.31
C SER A 26 -10.39 8.68 -30.06
N GLU A 27 -11.45 8.67 -30.88
CA GLU A 27 -11.93 9.87 -31.59
C GLU A 27 -12.68 10.86 -30.66
N GLU A 28 -13.06 10.43 -29.46
CA GLU A 28 -14.17 11.02 -28.68
C GLU A 28 -13.71 11.97 -27.55
N SER A 29 -12.41 12.29 -27.44
CA SER A 29 -11.90 13.21 -26.42
C SER A 29 -11.29 14.48 -27.05
N PRO A 30 -11.99 15.63 -27.01
CA PRO A 30 -11.53 16.85 -27.66
C PRO A 30 -10.44 17.63 -26.88
N TYR A 31 -9.97 17.15 -25.72
CA TYR A 31 -9.08 17.92 -24.83
C TYR A 31 -8.14 17.06 -23.97
N ASP A 32 -7.37 16.16 -24.60
CA ASP A 32 -6.24 15.51 -23.93
C ASP A 32 -5.03 15.47 -24.87
N PRO A 33 -3.83 15.92 -24.45
CA PRO A 33 -2.62 15.73 -25.25
C PRO A 33 -2.31 14.25 -25.55
N SER A 34 -2.91 13.29 -24.85
CA SER A 34 -2.63 11.86 -25.05
C SER A 34 -3.62 11.15 -25.99
N VAL A 35 -4.39 11.88 -26.82
CA VAL A 35 -5.43 11.31 -27.69
C VAL A 35 -5.05 11.46 -29.15
N TYR A 36 -4.88 10.34 -29.85
CA TYR A 36 -4.41 10.30 -31.23
C TYR A 36 -5.28 9.40 -32.11
N ASP A 37 -5.61 9.89 -33.31
CA ASP A 37 -6.28 9.16 -34.39
C ASP A 37 -5.32 8.79 -35.54
N ASP A 38 -4.16 9.43 -35.63
CA ASP A 38 -3.05 9.08 -36.53
C ASP A 38 -1.96 8.26 -35.80
N PRO A 39 -1.63 7.04 -36.26
CA PRO A 39 -0.59 6.19 -35.65
C PRO A 39 0.80 6.81 -35.62
N GLY A 40 1.14 7.66 -36.60
CA GLY A 40 2.45 8.32 -36.67
C GLY A 40 2.60 9.41 -35.63
N GLU A 41 1.57 10.23 -35.42
CA GLU A 41 1.53 11.22 -34.34
C GLU A 41 1.52 10.54 -32.97
N ALA A 42 0.74 9.46 -32.81
CA ALA A 42 0.71 8.66 -31.60
C ALA A 42 2.09 8.07 -31.27
N ALA A 43 2.78 7.49 -32.26
CA ALA A 43 4.11 6.90 -32.08
C ALA A 43 5.16 7.96 -31.71
N ALA A 44 5.12 9.13 -32.36
CA ALA A 44 6.00 10.24 -32.02
C ALA A 44 5.79 10.73 -30.58
N TYR A 45 4.53 10.84 -30.14
CA TYR A 45 4.22 11.15 -28.74
C TYR A 45 4.74 10.10 -27.77
N VAL A 46 4.56 8.82 -28.08
CA VAL A 46 5.08 7.74 -27.25
C VAL A 46 6.60 7.83 -27.16
N ASP A 47 7.30 8.02 -28.27
CA ASP A 47 8.77 8.12 -28.30
C ASP A 47 9.28 9.33 -27.51
N ASP A 48 8.69 10.51 -27.70
CA ASP A 48 9.20 11.76 -27.12
C ASP A 48 8.72 11.98 -25.68
N GLU A 49 7.44 11.78 -25.40
CA GLU A 49 6.78 12.24 -24.17
C GLU A 49 6.51 11.10 -23.17
N LEU A 50 6.45 9.83 -23.62
CA LEU A 50 6.32 8.70 -22.70
C LEU A 50 7.68 8.02 -22.47
N ILE A 51 8.25 7.41 -23.50
CA ILE A 51 9.52 6.68 -23.42
C ILE A 51 10.67 7.66 -23.17
N GLY A 52 10.71 8.78 -23.88
CA GLY A 52 11.70 9.84 -23.70
C GLY A 52 11.72 10.44 -22.29
N GLU A 53 10.56 10.50 -21.64
CA GLU A 53 10.42 10.93 -20.24
C GLU A 53 10.68 9.82 -19.21
N GLY A 54 10.81 8.58 -19.66
CA GLY A 54 11.22 7.43 -18.85
C GLY A 54 10.06 6.55 -18.37
N ALA A 55 8.98 6.44 -19.13
CA ALA A 55 8.00 5.37 -18.97
C ALA A 55 8.67 4.00 -19.22
N ASP A 56 8.44 3.05 -18.32
CA ASP A 56 8.83 1.64 -18.51
C ASP A 56 7.74 0.85 -19.26
N ILE A 57 6.49 1.31 -19.15
CA ILE A 57 5.29 0.67 -19.71
C ILE A 57 4.47 1.73 -20.44
N VAL A 58 3.98 1.43 -21.64
CA VAL A 58 3.00 2.24 -22.37
C VAL A 58 1.66 1.51 -22.31
N ASP A 59 0.66 2.12 -21.68
CA ASP A 59 -0.67 1.56 -21.52
C ASP A 59 -1.64 2.21 -22.49
N VAL A 60 -2.18 1.41 -23.41
CA VAL A 60 -3.01 1.87 -24.53
C VAL A 60 -4.48 1.63 -24.23
N GLY A 61 -5.26 2.69 -24.08
CA GLY A 61 -6.71 2.64 -23.98
C GLY A 61 -7.38 2.87 -25.33
N LEU A 62 -8.23 1.93 -25.76
CA LEU A 62 -9.02 2.03 -27.00
C LEU A 62 -10.36 2.77 -26.80
N GLU A 63 -10.71 3.00 -25.54
CA GLU A 63 -11.96 3.60 -25.10
C GLU A 63 -11.69 4.65 -24.03
N SER A 64 -12.52 5.69 -23.98
CA SER A 64 -12.47 6.66 -22.89
C SER A 64 -12.95 6.03 -21.58
N ALA A 65 -12.17 6.20 -20.51
CA ALA A 65 -12.61 5.86 -19.15
C ALA A 65 -13.70 6.80 -18.59
N ASN A 66 -14.32 7.65 -19.41
CA ASN A 66 -15.41 8.53 -19.00
C ASN A 66 -16.71 7.72 -18.84
N LYS A 67 -17.15 7.56 -17.58
CA LYS A 67 -18.37 6.85 -17.20
C LYS A 67 -19.68 7.40 -17.80
N ASP A 68 -19.65 8.61 -18.37
CA ASP A 68 -20.82 9.23 -19.00
C ASP A 68 -20.96 8.87 -20.49
N LEU A 69 -19.98 8.16 -21.08
CA LEU A 69 -20.02 7.69 -22.47
C LEU A 69 -20.57 6.26 -22.57
N ASP A 70 -21.10 5.93 -23.75
CA ASP A 70 -21.58 4.58 -24.04
C ASP A 70 -20.39 3.60 -24.10
N VAL A 71 -20.57 2.43 -23.49
CA VAL A 71 -19.54 1.39 -23.46
C VAL A 71 -19.43 0.72 -24.83
N LEU A 72 -18.21 0.66 -25.38
CA LEU A 72 -17.91 -0.04 -26.62
C LEU A 72 -18.07 -1.56 -26.45
N SER A 73 -18.53 -2.24 -27.50
CA SER A 73 -18.46 -3.69 -27.58
C SER A 73 -17.03 -4.16 -27.88
N ALA A 74 -16.75 -5.44 -27.62
CA ALA A 74 -15.47 -6.07 -28.00
C ALA A 74 -15.17 -5.90 -29.51
N GLU A 75 -16.19 -6.01 -30.37
CA GLU A 75 -16.03 -5.79 -31.82
C GLU A 75 -15.58 -4.35 -32.14
N GLN A 76 -16.14 -3.35 -31.43
CA GLN A 76 -15.77 -1.95 -31.63
C GLN A 76 -14.37 -1.63 -31.09
N GLU A 77 -13.96 -2.23 -29.96
CA GLU A 77 -12.56 -2.14 -29.50
C GLU A 77 -11.61 -2.80 -30.51
N LEU A 78 -11.94 -3.98 -31.04
CA LEU A 78 -11.13 -4.67 -32.06
C LEU A 78 -10.97 -3.82 -33.34
N GLU A 79 -12.01 -3.09 -33.77
CA GLU A 79 -11.90 -2.16 -34.90
C GLU A 79 -10.90 -1.03 -34.65
N ARG A 80 -10.71 -0.59 -33.40
CA ARG A 80 -9.74 0.45 -33.01
C ARG A 80 -8.34 -0.11 -32.73
N LEU A 81 -8.23 -1.42 -32.49
CA LEU A 81 -6.96 -2.07 -32.17
C LEU A 81 -5.92 -1.94 -33.30
N ASP A 82 -6.36 -1.86 -34.56
CA ASP A 82 -5.45 -1.67 -35.70
C ASP A 82 -4.60 -0.40 -35.55
N THR A 83 -5.21 0.73 -35.18
CA THR A 83 -4.50 2.00 -34.95
C THR A 83 -3.48 1.87 -33.81
N ALA A 84 -3.84 1.16 -32.74
CA ALA A 84 -2.95 0.92 -31.62
C ALA A 84 -1.75 0.03 -32.01
N VAL A 85 -1.96 -0.99 -32.84
CA VAL A 85 -0.89 -1.86 -33.34
C VAL A 85 0.02 -1.09 -34.31
N GLU A 86 -0.54 -0.31 -35.24
CA GLU A 86 0.26 0.51 -36.14
C GLU A 86 1.10 1.54 -35.38
N THR A 87 0.57 2.08 -34.27
CA THR A 87 1.31 2.96 -33.36
C THR A 87 2.49 2.23 -32.72
N LEU A 88 2.26 1.03 -32.18
CA LEU A 88 3.29 0.18 -31.60
C LEU A 88 4.39 -0.12 -32.62
N GLU A 89 4.02 -0.55 -33.83
CA GLU A 89 4.97 -0.87 -34.91
C GLU A 89 5.77 0.34 -35.40
N SER A 90 5.20 1.54 -35.30
CA SER A 90 5.82 2.80 -35.72
C SER A 90 6.69 3.44 -34.63
N THR A 91 6.55 3.01 -33.38
CA THR A 91 7.33 3.51 -32.24
C THR A 91 8.75 2.94 -32.29
N SER A 92 9.76 3.80 -32.09
CA SER A 92 11.17 3.39 -32.15
C SER A 92 11.76 3.01 -30.79
N GLY A 93 11.17 3.50 -29.71
CA GLY A 93 11.57 3.27 -28.33
C GLY A 93 11.24 1.87 -27.81
N ASP A 94 11.90 1.50 -26.72
CA ASP A 94 11.74 0.21 -26.05
C ASP A 94 10.95 0.40 -24.75
N ALA A 95 9.76 -0.17 -24.69
CA ALA A 95 8.88 -0.19 -23.53
C ALA A 95 8.00 -1.44 -23.57
N VAL A 96 7.51 -1.86 -22.41
CA VAL A 96 6.48 -2.90 -22.34
C VAL A 96 5.15 -2.31 -22.81
N TRP A 97 4.50 -2.94 -23.76
CA TRP A 97 3.20 -2.49 -24.26
C TRP A 97 2.05 -3.19 -23.53
N SER A 98 1.21 -2.39 -22.87
CA SER A 98 0.02 -2.84 -22.15
C SER A 98 -1.23 -2.43 -22.91
N ILE A 99 -2.17 -3.37 -23.09
CA ILE A 99 -3.50 -3.08 -23.64
C ILE A 99 -4.51 -2.93 -22.51
N GLU A 100 -5.17 -1.77 -22.41
CA GLU A 100 -6.29 -1.54 -21.50
C GLU A 100 -7.59 -2.02 -22.17
N THR A 101 -8.20 -3.05 -21.59
CA THR A 101 -9.47 -3.60 -22.09
C THR A 101 -10.23 -4.30 -20.97
N ARG A 102 -11.50 -4.60 -21.24
CA ARG A 102 -12.38 -5.42 -20.41
C ARG A 102 -12.68 -6.79 -21.03
N TYR A 103 -12.30 -7.02 -22.28
CA TYR A 103 -12.71 -8.17 -23.09
C TYR A 103 -11.55 -9.11 -23.37
N HIS A 104 -11.73 -10.41 -23.10
CA HIS A 104 -10.68 -11.39 -23.38
C HIS A 104 -10.35 -11.50 -24.86
N GLU A 105 -11.32 -11.28 -25.77
CA GLU A 105 -11.10 -11.32 -27.22
C GLU A 105 -10.15 -10.20 -27.69
N VAL A 106 -10.30 -9.00 -27.13
CA VAL A 106 -9.42 -7.86 -27.44
C VAL A 106 -8.02 -8.11 -26.89
N ALA A 107 -7.92 -8.61 -25.65
CA ALA A 107 -6.64 -8.98 -25.05
C ALA A 107 -5.91 -10.07 -25.86
N ASP A 108 -6.61 -11.11 -26.30
CA ASP A 108 -6.04 -12.22 -27.07
C ASP A 108 -5.47 -11.75 -28.42
N GLU A 109 -6.21 -10.89 -29.13
CA GLU A 109 -5.78 -10.32 -30.41
C GLU A 109 -4.58 -9.36 -30.21
N ALA A 110 -4.64 -8.48 -29.21
CA ALA A 110 -3.56 -7.52 -28.93
C ALA A 110 -2.25 -8.23 -28.56
N LEU A 111 -2.30 -9.22 -27.65
CA LEU A 111 -1.12 -10.02 -27.26
C LEU A 111 -0.54 -10.79 -28.45
N SER A 112 -1.39 -11.31 -29.34
CA SER A 112 -0.95 -11.97 -30.58
C SER A 112 -0.25 -11.02 -31.56
N ARG A 113 -0.42 -9.70 -31.40
CA ARG A 113 0.10 -8.65 -32.28
C ARG A 113 1.19 -7.79 -31.64
N GLY A 114 1.79 -8.27 -30.55
CA GLY A 114 3.02 -7.68 -29.98
C GLY A 114 2.81 -6.86 -28.72
N PHE A 115 1.60 -6.79 -28.17
CA PHE A 115 1.43 -6.33 -26.79
C PHE A 115 1.98 -7.38 -25.81
N ASP A 116 2.50 -6.92 -24.68
CA ASP A 116 3.23 -7.71 -23.68
C ASP A 116 2.42 -7.98 -22.41
N MET A 117 1.45 -7.10 -22.14
CA MET A 117 0.72 -7.03 -20.88
C MET A 117 -0.73 -6.61 -21.13
N VAL A 118 -1.61 -6.99 -20.19
CA VAL A 118 -3.01 -6.53 -20.15
C VAL A 118 -3.23 -5.64 -18.94
N ASN A 119 -3.95 -4.54 -19.12
CA ASN A 119 -4.55 -3.75 -18.05
C ASN A 119 -6.07 -4.01 -18.03
N ASP A 120 -6.50 -4.96 -17.21
CA ASP A 120 -7.89 -5.36 -17.09
C ASP A 120 -8.63 -4.50 -16.06
N ILE A 121 -9.32 -3.49 -16.59
CA ILE A 121 -10.13 -2.54 -15.80
C ILE A 121 -11.39 -3.18 -15.22
N CYS A 122 -11.79 -4.36 -15.67
CA CYS A 122 -12.93 -5.10 -15.12
C CYS A 122 -12.53 -6.24 -14.19
N GLY A 123 -11.23 -6.43 -13.95
CA GLY A 123 -10.76 -7.28 -12.87
C GLY A 123 -11.20 -8.73 -13.00
N PHE A 124 -11.09 -9.33 -14.16
CA PHE A 124 -11.60 -10.65 -14.53
C PHE A 124 -13.11 -10.81 -14.34
N ALA A 125 -13.90 -9.74 -14.51
CA ALA A 125 -15.35 -9.92 -14.70
C ALA A 125 -15.64 -10.78 -15.94
N ASP A 126 -14.80 -10.67 -16.97
CA ASP A 126 -14.69 -11.68 -18.03
C ASP A 126 -13.93 -12.92 -17.49
N PRO A 127 -14.59 -14.08 -17.36
CA PRO A 127 -13.98 -15.28 -16.78
C PRO A 127 -12.93 -15.94 -17.70
N GLU A 128 -12.85 -15.59 -18.99
CA GLU A 128 -11.87 -16.14 -19.93
C GLU A 128 -10.56 -15.35 -19.94
N MET A 129 -10.56 -14.07 -19.49
CA MET A 129 -9.38 -13.22 -19.41
C MET A 129 -8.17 -13.85 -18.69
N PRO A 130 -8.33 -14.55 -17.53
CA PRO A 130 -7.21 -15.22 -16.88
C PRO A 130 -6.62 -16.36 -17.70
N ARG A 131 -7.41 -17.02 -18.56
CA ARG A 131 -6.94 -18.09 -19.44
C ARG A 131 -6.07 -17.49 -20.55
N VAL A 132 -6.57 -16.46 -21.23
CA VAL A 132 -5.84 -15.73 -22.28
C VAL A 132 -4.49 -15.23 -21.76
N CYS A 133 -4.48 -14.55 -20.61
CA CYS A 133 -3.22 -14.05 -20.02
C CYS A 133 -2.21 -15.18 -19.74
N ARG A 134 -2.65 -16.38 -19.34
CA ARG A 134 -1.74 -17.51 -19.09
C ARG A 134 -1.22 -18.14 -20.37
N GLU A 135 -2.04 -18.22 -21.41
CA GLU A 135 -1.66 -18.82 -22.69
C GLU A 135 -0.58 -17.99 -23.40
N HIS A 136 -0.65 -16.67 -23.26
CA HIS A 136 0.37 -15.73 -23.77
C HIS A 136 1.54 -15.48 -22.79
N ASP A 137 1.53 -16.08 -21.60
CA ASP A 137 2.47 -15.76 -20.50
C ASP A 137 2.54 -14.24 -20.17
N ALA A 138 1.41 -13.55 -20.34
CA ALA A 138 1.31 -12.10 -20.16
C ALA A 138 1.15 -11.72 -18.69
N ALA A 139 1.77 -10.60 -18.30
CA ALA A 139 1.42 -9.92 -17.06
C ALA A 139 0.05 -9.27 -17.17
N VAL A 140 -0.62 -9.11 -16.03
CA VAL A 140 -1.94 -8.48 -16.01
C VAL A 140 -2.12 -7.58 -14.79
N SER A 141 -2.43 -6.31 -15.03
CA SER A 141 -2.99 -5.43 -14.01
C SER A 141 -4.46 -5.77 -13.85
N LYS A 142 -4.86 -6.18 -12.66
CA LYS A 142 -6.24 -6.57 -12.32
C LYS A 142 -6.82 -5.50 -11.42
N MET A 143 -7.73 -4.69 -11.96
CA MET A 143 -8.42 -3.65 -11.20
C MET A 143 -9.55 -4.21 -10.34
N ALA A 144 -9.73 -3.66 -9.14
CA ALA A 144 -10.84 -3.99 -8.26
C ALA A 144 -12.16 -3.47 -8.88
N SER A 145 -12.94 -4.39 -9.45
CA SER A 145 -14.16 -4.09 -10.17
C SER A 145 -15.26 -5.09 -9.84
N PRO A 146 -16.55 -4.69 -9.91
CA PRO A 146 -17.66 -5.63 -9.76
C PRO A 146 -17.65 -6.68 -10.88
N PRO A 147 -18.37 -7.82 -10.75
CA PRO A 147 -18.57 -8.81 -11.81
C PRO A 147 -19.48 -8.28 -12.92
N ASP A 148 -19.11 -7.14 -13.51
CA ASP A 148 -19.91 -6.39 -14.47
C ASP A 148 -18.99 -5.65 -15.46
N LEU A 149 -19.01 -6.11 -16.71
CA LEU A 149 -18.18 -5.55 -17.77
C LEU A 149 -18.56 -4.11 -18.13
N VAL A 150 -19.76 -3.63 -17.82
CA VAL A 150 -20.15 -2.24 -18.16
C VAL A 150 -19.93 -1.26 -17.01
N ARG A 151 -19.45 -1.71 -15.84
CA ARG A 151 -19.21 -0.86 -14.65
C ARG A 151 -17.82 -1.07 -14.03
N PRO A 152 -16.72 -0.85 -14.78
CA PRO A 152 -15.37 -0.96 -14.24
C PRO A 152 -15.18 -0.04 -13.02
N GLY A 153 -14.50 -0.53 -11.98
CA GLY A 153 -14.12 0.22 -10.78
C GLY A 153 -15.28 0.68 -9.89
N ALA A 154 -16.55 0.35 -10.24
CA ALA A 154 -17.75 0.81 -9.56
C ALA A 154 -18.02 0.07 -8.24
N ILE A 155 -17.02 0.05 -7.37
CA ILE A 155 -17.08 -0.46 -6.01
C ILE A 155 -17.63 0.62 -5.08
N GLU A 156 -18.58 0.25 -4.22
CA GLU A 156 -19.32 1.20 -3.38
C GLU A 156 -18.74 1.29 -1.96
N ASP A 157 -18.08 0.22 -1.48
CA ASP A 157 -17.42 0.17 -0.17
C ASP A 157 -15.94 -0.22 -0.27
N VAL A 158 -15.09 0.36 0.57
CA VAL A 158 -13.64 0.07 0.58
C VAL A 158 -13.33 -1.39 0.91
N ASP A 159 -14.15 -2.04 1.73
CA ASP A 159 -13.98 -3.46 2.06
C ASP A 159 -14.37 -4.40 0.90
N GLU A 160 -15.23 -3.96 -0.03
CA GLU A 160 -15.57 -4.73 -1.23
C GLU A 160 -14.40 -4.83 -2.22
N ILE A 161 -13.43 -3.89 -2.18
CA ILE A 161 -12.23 -3.91 -3.02
C ILE A 161 -11.49 -5.25 -2.88
N TYR A 162 -11.44 -5.81 -1.66
CA TYR A 162 -10.72 -7.06 -1.39
C TYR A 162 -11.43 -8.28 -2.01
N GLU A 163 -12.75 -8.29 -2.00
CA GLU A 163 -13.56 -9.33 -2.62
C GLU A 163 -13.46 -9.25 -4.14
N ALA A 164 -13.60 -8.04 -4.69
CA ALA A 164 -13.44 -7.75 -6.11
C ALA A 164 -12.06 -8.17 -6.64
N LEU A 165 -10.98 -7.86 -5.92
CA LEU A 165 -9.63 -8.31 -6.30
C LEU A 165 -9.48 -9.83 -6.26
N SER A 166 -10.21 -10.52 -5.40
CA SER A 166 -10.10 -11.99 -5.27
C SER A 166 -11.00 -12.75 -6.25
N MET A 167 -11.93 -12.06 -6.89
CA MET A 167 -12.87 -12.61 -7.86
C MET A 167 -12.13 -13.32 -9.00
N ASN A 168 -12.61 -14.52 -9.35
CA ASN A 168 -12.02 -15.38 -10.40
C ASN A 168 -10.52 -15.67 -10.21
N GLY A 169 -10.01 -15.49 -8.98
CA GLY A 169 -8.64 -15.76 -8.61
C GLY A 169 -7.63 -14.86 -9.31
N PHE A 170 -6.43 -15.42 -9.50
CA PHE A 170 -5.27 -14.70 -10.00
C PHE A 170 -4.46 -15.56 -10.96
N THR A 171 -3.62 -14.93 -11.79
CA THR A 171 -2.52 -15.57 -12.52
C THR A 171 -1.23 -15.50 -11.70
N ASP A 172 -0.15 -16.13 -12.16
CA ASP A 172 1.15 -15.97 -11.48
C ASP A 172 1.77 -14.58 -11.70
N LYS A 173 1.35 -13.88 -12.77
CA LYS A 173 1.82 -12.56 -13.18
C LYS A 173 0.82 -11.42 -12.90
N THR A 174 -0.13 -11.61 -11.97
CA THR A 174 -1.09 -10.56 -11.61
C THR A 174 -0.46 -9.46 -10.76
N ILE A 175 -0.70 -8.22 -11.16
CA ILE A 175 -0.48 -6.95 -10.46
C ILE A 175 -1.86 -6.44 -10.01
N LEU A 176 -1.98 -5.95 -8.77
CA LEU A 176 -3.27 -5.51 -8.22
C LEU A 176 -3.47 -4.01 -8.44
N ASP A 177 -4.68 -3.57 -8.78
CA ASP A 177 -5.06 -2.15 -8.78
C ASP A 177 -6.32 -1.94 -7.89
N PRO A 178 -6.24 -1.15 -6.80
CA PRO A 178 -7.37 -0.84 -5.92
C PRO A 178 -8.45 0.08 -6.52
N ALA A 179 -8.37 0.44 -7.79
CA ALA A 179 -9.34 1.24 -8.54
C ALA A 179 -9.52 2.67 -8.01
N PHE A 180 -8.44 3.45 -7.87
CA PHE A 180 -8.53 4.84 -7.42
C PHE A 180 -9.31 5.75 -8.39
N GLY A 181 -10.13 6.63 -7.84
CA GLY A 181 -10.89 7.64 -8.58
C GLY A 181 -12.40 7.36 -8.63
N GLY A 182 -13.15 8.35 -9.13
CA GLY A 182 -14.61 8.35 -9.15
C GLY A 182 -15.24 7.52 -10.27
N TRP A 183 -14.95 6.21 -10.30
CA TRP A 183 -15.47 5.22 -11.25
C TRP A 183 -16.99 5.03 -11.21
N SER A 184 -17.65 5.43 -10.12
CA SER A 184 -19.11 5.49 -10.00
C SER A 184 -19.55 6.81 -9.33
N GLU A 185 -20.84 7.10 -9.33
CA GLU A 185 -21.38 8.21 -8.53
C GLU A 185 -21.36 7.92 -7.02
N ALA A 186 -21.45 6.63 -6.65
CA ALA A 186 -21.44 6.19 -5.26
C ALA A 186 -20.07 6.36 -4.60
N LYS A 187 -18.98 6.19 -5.38
CA LYS A 187 -17.62 6.30 -4.87
C LYS A 187 -17.27 7.73 -4.46
N THR A 188 -17.00 7.92 -3.18
CA THR A 188 -16.72 9.22 -2.58
C THR A 188 -15.22 9.50 -2.48
N HIS A 189 -14.86 10.77 -2.27
CA HIS A 189 -13.48 11.13 -1.91
C HIS A 189 -13.05 10.57 -0.54
N GLY A 190 -14.01 10.20 0.33
CA GLY A 190 -13.72 9.51 1.58
C GLY A 190 -13.17 8.11 1.32
N ASP A 191 -13.78 7.41 0.37
CA ASP A 191 -13.42 6.03 0.01
C ASP A 191 -12.03 5.98 -0.66
N ASP A 192 -11.73 6.92 -1.55
CA ASP A 192 -10.38 7.04 -2.13
C ASP A 192 -9.33 7.33 -1.04
N ARG A 193 -9.65 8.19 -0.06
CA ARG A 193 -8.74 8.51 1.04
C ARG A 193 -8.51 7.31 1.95
N GLU A 194 -9.55 6.56 2.25
CA GLU A 194 -9.48 5.36 3.07
C GLU A 194 -8.71 4.25 2.34
N THR A 195 -8.98 4.03 1.05
CA THR A 195 -8.20 3.11 0.20
C THR A 195 -6.72 3.50 0.18
N PHE A 196 -6.40 4.80 0.09
CA PHE A 196 -5.02 5.30 0.14
C PHE A 196 -4.38 5.12 1.52
N HIS A 197 -5.15 5.26 2.60
CA HIS A 197 -4.71 5.00 3.96
C HIS A 197 -4.33 3.53 4.14
N ARG A 198 -5.15 2.63 3.61
CA ARG A 198 -5.05 1.17 3.71
C ARG A 198 -4.17 0.53 2.64
N LEU A 199 -3.40 1.31 1.87
CA LEU A 199 -2.65 0.81 0.71
C LEU A 199 -1.70 -0.36 1.03
N ARG A 200 -1.15 -0.40 2.25
CA ARG A 200 -0.29 -1.48 2.73
C ARG A 200 -1.02 -2.81 2.90
N GLU A 201 -2.33 -2.80 3.18
CA GLU A 201 -3.13 -4.03 3.33
C GLU A 201 -3.07 -4.90 2.06
N PHE A 202 -3.01 -4.30 0.87
CA PHE A 202 -2.93 -5.04 -0.40
C PHE A 202 -1.63 -5.84 -0.55
N ARG A 203 -0.56 -5.49 0.18
CA ARG A 203 0.64 -6.32 0.26
C ARG A 203 0.38 -7.70 0.85
N GLY A 204 -0.71 -7.84 1.61
CA GLY A 204 -1.19 -9.10 2.15
C GLY A 204 -1.41 -10.17 1.09
N TYR A 205 -1.79 -9.79 -0.15
CA TYR A 205 -1.94 -10.71 -1.28
C TYR A 205 -0.61 -11.25 -1.83
N GLY A 206 0.53 -10.64 -1.46
CA GLY A 206 1.85 -11.07 -1.89
C GLY A 206 2.13 -10.84 -3.38
N ARG A 207 1.47 -9.85 -3.99
CA ARG A 207 1.56 -9.47 -5.41
C ARG A 207 1.98 -8.00 -5.55
N PRO A 208 2.57 -7.60 -6.69
CA PRO A 208 2.81 -6.19 -6.95
C PRO A 208 1.53 -5.38 -7.03
N LEU A 209 1.67 -4.06 -6.92
CA LEU A 209 0.58 -3.11 -6.77
C LEU A 209 0.76 -1.98 -7.79
N LEU A 210 -0.26 -1.74 -8.59
CA LEU A 210 -0.40 -0.59 -9.47
C LEU A 210 -1.25 0.47 -8.76
N VAL A 211 -0.87 1.75 -8.93
CA VAL A 211 -1.63 2.90 -8.41
C VAL A 211 -1.76 3.95 -9.50
N SER A 212 -3.00 4.38 -9.76
CA SER A 212 -3.32 5.47 -10.68
C SER A 212 -3.98 6.64 -9.93
N ILE A 213 -3.17 7.65 -9.59
CA ILE A 213 -3.61 8.81 -8.77
C ILE A 213 -3.31 10.17 -9.39
N ASN A 214 -2.76 10.20 -10.61
CA ASN A 214 -2.43 11.43 -11.31
C ASN A 214 -3.68 12.30 -11.53
N ARG A 215 -3.63 13.56 -11.04
CA ARG A 215 -4.66 14.61 -11.16
C ARG A 215 -6.08 14.20 -10.69
N LYS A 216 -6.22 13.13 -9.89
CA LYS A 216 -7.50 12.61 -9.39
C LYS A 216 -8.22 13.60 -8.47
N SER A 217 -9.56 13.56 -8.50
CA SER A 217 -10.42 14.55 -7.83
C SER A 217 -10.28 14.59 -6.31
N PHE A 218 -10.06 13.45 -5.64
CA PHE A 218 -9.90 13.43 -4.18
C PHE A 218 -8.65 14.18 -3.72
N LEU A 219 -7.53 14.09 -4.45
CA LEU A 219 -6.30 14.83 -4.18
C LEU A 219 -6.49 16.33 -4.40
N LYS A 220 -7.11 16.70 -5.53
CA LYS A 220 -7.46 18.09 -5.85
C LYS A 220 -8.28 18.74 -4.73
N LYS A 221 -9.27 18.01 -4.21
CA LYS A 221 -10.11 18.49 -3.09
C LYS A 221 -9.33 18.66 -1.80
N ILE A 222 -8.39 17.78 -1.48
CA ILE A 222 -7.53 17.91 -0.30
C ILE A 222 -6.70 19.20 -0.36
N ALA A 223 -6.12 19.49 -1.53
CA ALA A 223 -5.21 20.63 -1.70
C ALA A 223 -5.89 21.94 -2.15
N GLY A 224 -7.19 21.89 -2.49
CA GLY A 224 -7.91 23.03 -3.04
C GLY A 224 -7.37 23.49 -4.39
N ARG A 225 -7.05 22.54 -5.30
CA ARG A 225 -6.43 22.80 -6.61
C ARG A 225 -7.33 22.46 -7.78
N THR A 226 -7.15 23.15 -8.91
CA THR A 226 -7.75 22.76 -10.20
C THR A 226 -6.99 21.59 -10.82
N THR A 227 -7.44 21.06 -11.96
CA THR A 227 -6.76 19.96 -12.66
C THR A 227 -5.37 20.37 -13.15
N GLU A 228 -5.23 21.60 -13.65
CA GLU A 228 -3.99 22.16 -14.20
C GLU A 228 -2.95 22.34 -13.09
N GLU A 229 -3.38 22.72 -11.90
CA GLU A 229 -2.53 22.93 -10.73
C GLU A 229 -2.33 21.66 -9.87
N ALA A 230 -2.87 20.52 -10.29
CA ALA A 230 -2.90 19.29 -9.49
C ALA A 230 -1.57 18.51 -9.49
N LEU A 231 -0.63 18.84 -10.38
CA LEU A 231 0.61 18.09 -10.54
C LEU A 231 1.38 17.97 -9.20
N PRO A 232 1.73 19.05 -8.47
CA PRO A 232 2.47 18.92 -7.20
C PRO A 232 1.76 18.05 -6.15
N VAL A 233 0.42 18.05 -6.15
CA VAL A 233 -0.39 17.25 -5.24
C VAL A 233 -0.32 15.77 -5.61
N SER A 234 -0.35 15.47 -6.91
CA SER A 234 -0.20 14.12 -7.45
C SER A 234 1.18 13.56 -7.13
N LEU A 235 2.24 14.35 -7.32
CA LEU A 235 3.62 13.94 -7.02
C LEU A 235 3.84 13.64 -5.53
N ALA A 236 3.28 14.45 -4.64
CA ALA A 236 3.33 14.20 -3.21
C ALA A 236 2.66 12.87 -2.85
N ALA A 237 1.48 12.60 -3.41
CA ALA A 237 0.76 11.35 -3.20
C ALA A 237 1.49 10.15 -3.83
N THR A 238 2.10 10.29 -5.00
CA THR A 238 2.93 9.26 -5.65
C THR A 238 4.09 8.83 -4.76
N SER A 239 4.82 9.78 -4.19
CA SER A 239 5.94 9.48 -3.27
C SER A 239 5.47 8.65 -2.07
N MET A 240 4.30 9.00 -1.52
CA MET A 240 3.69 8.26 -0.40
C MET A 240 3.17 6.89 -0.84
N ALA A 241 2.61 6.75 -2.03
CA ALA A 241 2.10 5.48 -2.56
C ALA A 241 3.24 4.47 -2.72
N VAL A 242 4.37 4.91 -3.29
CA VAL A 242 5.57 4.07 -3.43
C VAL A 242 6.13 3.68 -2.06
N GLU A 243 6.23 4.63 -1.12
CA GLU A 243 6.66 4.33 0.27
C GLU A 243 5.77 3.29 0.97
N ARG A 244 4.49 3.25 0.60
CA ARG A 244 3.49 2.29 1.09
C ARG A 244 3.47 0.98 0.31
N GLY A 245 4.29 0.81 -0.71
CA GLY A 245 4.46 -0.43 -1.46
C GLY A 245 3.77 -0.48 -2.83
N ALA A 246 3.47 0.66 -3.45
CA ALA A 246 3.16 0.71 -4.88
C ALA A 246 4.41 0.39 -5.72
N HIS A 247 4.23 -0.40 -6.77
CA HIS A 247 5.29 -0.89 -7.65
C HIS A 247 5.19 -0.35 -9.07
N VAL A 248 3.97 -0.05 -9.52
CA VAL A 248 3.69 0.59 -10.81
C VAL A 248 2.87 1.84 -10.55
N ILE A 249 3.26 2.97 -11.13
CA ILE A 249 2.48 4.21 -11.08
C ILE A 249 2.01 4.54 -12.49
N ARG A 250 0.68 4.54 -12.69
CA ARG A 250 0.06 4.91 -13.96
C ARG A 250 -0.22 6.42 -13.99
N THR A 251 0.24 7.11 -15.02
CA THR A 251 0.25 8.59 -15.06
C THR A 251 0.24 9.17 -16.48
N HIS A 252 -0.21 10.42 -16.60
CA HIS A 252 -0.02 11.24 -17.80
C HIS A 252 1.21 12.15 -17.72
N ASP A 253 1.65 12.53 -16.52
CA ASP A 253 2.83 13.38 -16.30
C ASP A 253 4.04 12.48 -15.97
N VAL A 254 4.71 11.92 -16.99
CA VAL A 254 5.67 10.81 -16.81
C VAL A 254 6.93 11.26 -16.09
N ALA A 255 7.62 12.29 -16.60
CA ALA A 255 8.92 12.72 -16.08
C ALA A 255 8.85 13.08 -14.58
N GLU A 256 7.89 13.91 -14.17
CA GLU A 256 7.80 14.33 -12.77
C GLU A 256 7.31 13.21 -11.86
N THR A 257 6.41 12.34 -12.34
CA THR A 257 5.95 11.18 -11.58
C THR A 257 7.11 10.22 -11.32
N ARG A 258 7.99 10.03 -12.31
CA ARG A 258 9.20 9.23 -12.16
C ARG A 258 10.09 9.77 -11.04
N ASP A 259 10.31 11.08 -11.00
CA ASP A 259 11.10 11.70 -9.93
C ASP A 259 10.46 11.49 -8.56
N ALA A 260 9.14 11.68 -8.44
CA ALA A 260 8.41 11.42 -7.20
C ALA A 260 8.48 9.94 -6.76
N ALA A 261 8.35 9.01 -7.70
CA ALA A 261 8.44 7.58 -7.43
C ALA A 261 9.85 7.20 -6.93
N LEU A 262 10.90 7.75 -7.54
CA LEU A 262 12.29 7.56 -7.10
C LEU A 262 12.52 8.09 -5.68
N VAL A 263 11.95 9.26 -5.35
CA VAL A 263 12.01 9.81 -3.99
C VAL A 263 11.29 8.88 -3.01
N GLY A 264 10.06 8.45 -3.31
CA GLY A 264 9.31 7.50 -2.49
C GLY A 264 10.06 6.19 -2.23
N ALA A 265 10.65 5.62 -3.28
CA ALA A 265 11.47 4.41 -3.18
C ALA A 265 12.69 4.63 -2.29
N LYS A 266 13.35 5.79 -2.40
CA LYS A 266 14.56 6.07 -1.62
C LYS A 266 14.33 6.14 -0.11
N PHE A 267 13.13 6.58 0.29
CA PHE A 267 12.73 6.68 1.70
C PHE A 267 11.92 5.48 2.20
N THR A 268 11.65 4.50 1.33
CA THR A 268 11.06 3.22 1.74
C THR A 268 12.03 2.50 2.69
N ARG A 269 11.50 1.89 3.75
CA ARG A 269 12.32 1.18 4.75
C ARG A 269 12.98 -0.05 4.12
N ASN A 270 14.28 -0.20 4.36
CA ASN A 270 14.98 -1.44 4.04
C ASN A 270 14.54 -2.54 5.00
N ARG A 271 13.80 -3.53 4.50
CA ARG A 271 13.35 -4.68 5.30
C ARG A 271 14.25 -5.89 5.09
N ARG A 272 14.43 -6.68 6.14
CA ARG A 272 15.27 -7.89 6.10
C ARG A 272 14.66 -8.95 5.19
N ARG A 273 15.47 -9.48 4.28
CA ARG A 273 15.14 -10.66 3.47
C ARG A 273 16.34 -11.57 3.32
N THR A 274 16.14 -12.88 3.44
CA THR A 274 17.17 -13.88 3.16
C THR A 274 16.86 -14.62 1.87
N GLY A 275 17.82 -14.67 0.93
CA GLY A 275 17.88 -15.68 -0.11
C GLY A 275 16.87 -15.54 -1.26
N ARG A 276 17.18 -14.65 -2.21
CA ARG A 276 16.65 -14.78 -3.59
C ARG A 276 17.73 -14.67 -4.69
N ASN A 277 18.94 -14.18 -4.34
CA ASN A 277 20.07 -14.00 -5.25
C ASN A 277 21.26 -14.92 -4.95
N GLY A 278 21.02 -16.23 -4.81
CA GLY A 278 22.11 -17.18 -4.60
C GLY A 278 21.66 -18.61 -4.80
N THR A 279 22.49 -19.39 -5.47
CA THR A 279 22.35 -20.81 -5.85
C THR A 279 22.25 -21.80 -4.68
N GLY A 280 21.62 -21.41 -3.57
CA GLY A 280 21.51 -22.18 -2.35
C GLY A 280 20.09 -22.64 -2.06
N THR A 281 19.94 -23.95 -1.90
CA THR A 281 18.80 -24.65 -1.31
C THR A 281 18.65 -24.37 0.19
N ALA A 282 18.45 -23.10 0.58
CA ALA A 282 18.09 -22.80 1.96
C ALA A 282 16.65 -23.26 2.19
N ALA A 283 16.45 -24.28 3.03
CA ALA A 283 15.14 -24.84 3.35
C ALA A 283 14.20 -23.88 4.10
N VAL A 284 14.75 -22.76 4.62
CA VAL A 284 14.01 -21.74 5.38
C VAL A 284 14.44 -20.35 4.89
N THR A 285 13.46 -19.50 4.58
CA THR A 285 13.64 -18.09 4.23
C THR A 285 13.02 -17.20 5.31
N VAL A 286 13.52 -15.97 5.42
CA VAL A 286 13.07 -14.93 6.35
C VAL A 286 12.75 -13.67 5.55
N GLU A 287 11.56 -13.11 5.76
CA GLU A 287 11.12 -11.82 5.24
C GLU A 287 10.51 -11.01 6.40
N GLU A 288 11.01 -9.79 6.60
CA GLU A 288 10.39 -8.80 7.47
C GLU A 288 9.22 -8.12 6.73
N LEU A 289 8.02 -8.21 7.30
CA LEU A 289 6.79 -7.68 6.73
C LEU A 289 6.59 -6.21 7.13
N ASP A 290 5.91 -5.43 6.28
CA ASP A 290 5.48 -4.08 6.61
C ASP A 290 4.16 -4.12 7.35
N VAL A 291 4.21 -4.28 8.66
CA VAL A 291 3.00 -4.34 9.48
C VAL A 291 3.08 -3.23 10.50
N THR A 292 2.11 -2.32 10.40
CA THR A 292 1.90 -1.16 11.25
C THR A 292 0.49 -1.15 11.84
N THR A 293 -0.42 -1.96 11.28
CA THR A 293 -1.80 -2.12 11.75
C THR A 293 -2.18 -3.59 11.94
N VAL A 294 -3.20 -3.85 12.75
CA VAL A 294 -3.71 -5.22 12.96
C VAL A 294 -4.28 -5.77 11.65
N ARG A 295 -4.97 -4.93 10.87
CA ARG A 295 -5.55 -5.31 9.57
C ARG A 295 -4.47 -5.75 8.58
N GLU A 296 -3.36 -5.03 8.50
CA GLU A 296 -2.21 -5.43 7.69
C GLU A 296 -1.69 -6.82 8.08
N ALA A 297 -1.60 -7.12 9.38
CA ALA A 297 -1.23 -8.45 9.87
C ALA A 297 -2.25 -9.53 9.48
N GLU A 298 -3.55 -9.27 9.64
CA GLU A 298 -4.63 -10.18 9.26
C GLU A 298 -4.54 -10.55 7.78
N ARG A 299 -4.27 -9.59 6.88
CA ARG A 299 -4.13 -9.87 5.44
C ARG A 299 -2.94 -10.77 5.13
N HIS A 300 -1.83 -10.62 5.85
CA HIS A 300 -0.69 -11.51 5.69
C HIS A 300 -0.97 -12.93 6.22
N LEU A 301 -1.76 -13.06 7.29
CA LEU A 301 -2.19 -14.34 7.85
C LEU A 301 -3.19 -15.04 6.91
N ASP A 302 -4.13 -14.31 6.33
CA ASP A 302 -5.09 -14.81 5.33
C ASP A 302 -4.39 -15.47 4.15
N ARG A 303 -3.38 -14.80 3.58
CA ARG A 303 -2.59 -15.36 2.46
C ARG A 303 -1.91 -16.68 2.84
N LEU A 304 -1.53 -16.85 4.10
CA LEU A 304 -0.90 -18.07 4.60
C LEU A 304 -1.92 -19.11 5.11
N ALA A 305 -3.23 -18.80 5.06
CA ALA A 305 -4.28 -19.57 5.70
C ALA A 305 -3.98 -19.87 7.19
N ALA A 306 -3.45 -18.86 7.89
CA ALA A 306 -3.05 -18.93 9.30
C ALA A 306 -4.12 -18.33 10.22
N ASP A 307 -4.02 -18.63 11.52
CA ASP A 307 -4.94 -18.11 12.54
C ASP A 307 -4.80 -16.59 12.72
N ARG A 308 -5.92 -15.86 12.53
CA ARG A 308 -5.99 -14.41 12.70
C ARG A 308 -5.87 -13.95 14.14
N SER A 309 -6.08 -14.83 15.13
CA SER A 309 -6.01 -14.46 16.55
C SER A 309 -4.68 -13.82 16.94
N VAL A 310 -3.59 -14.18 16.24
CA VAL A 310 -2.23 -13.68 16.44
C VAL A 310 -2.03 -12.25 15.93
N ALA A 311 -2.91 -11.73 15.07
CA ALA A 311 -2.75 -10.40 14.46
C ALA A 311 -2.68 -9.26 15.49
N ARG A 312 -3.43 -9.39 16.60
CA ARG A 312 -3.42 -8.40 17.69
C ARG A 312 -2.10 -8.37 18.47
N ASP A 313 -1.23 -9.35 18.28
CA ASP A 313 0.11 -9.39 18.87
C ASP A 313 1.21 -8.95 17.89
N ALA A 314 0.87 -8.67 16.63
CA ALA A 314 1.83 -8.33 15.59
C ALA A 314 2.28 -6.86 15.62
N VAL A 315 1.51 -5.97 16.25
CA VAL A 315 1.78 -4.52 16.30
C VAL A 315 2.06 -4.10 17.73
N VAL A 316 3.17 -3.39 17.92
CA VAL A 316 3.50 -2.75 19.21
C VAL A 316 3.07 -1.29 19.16
N CYS A 317 2.21 -0.91 20.11
CA CYS A 317 1.78 0.47 20.31
C CYS A 317 2.55 1.10 21.46
N THR A 318 2.77 2.41 21.39
CA THR A 318 3.47 3.19 22.42
C THR A 318 2.69 4.47 22.71
N TYR A 319 2.26 4.63 23.95
CA TYR A 319 1.42 5.75 24.41
C TYR A 319 2.14 6.55 25.50
N GLU A 320 2.13 7.87 25.36
CA GLU A 320 2.49 8.77 26.45
C GLU A 320 1.22 9.09 27.26
N LEU A 321 1.25 8.75 28.54
CA LEU A 321 0.20 9.04 29.50
C LEU A 321 0.64 10.22 30.37
N GLY A 322 -0.15 11.30 30.38
CA GLY A 322 0.10 12.48 31.22
C GLY A 322 -1.00 12.66 32.27
N GLY A 323 -0.72 13.44 33.33
CA GLY A 323 -1.72 13.76 34.35
C GLY A 323 -1.98 12.64 35.36
N LEU A 324 -1.09 11.65 35.45
CA LEU A 324 -1.29 10.47 36.29
C LEU A 324 -1.14 10.79 37.78
N THR A 325 -2.07 10.28 38.60
CA THR A 325 -1.93 10.28 40.06
C THR A 325 -0.87 9.26 40.49
N ALA A 326 -0.32 9.42 41.70
CA ALA A 326 0.62 8.43 42.24
C ALA A 326 0.00 7.02 42.34
N GLU A 327 -1.31 6.94 42.61
CA GLU A 327 -2.08 5.70 42.63
C GLU A 327 -2.16 5.06 41.24
N ALA A 328 -2.50 5.85 40.21
CA ALA A 328 -2.51 5.39 38.81
C ALA A 328 -1.12 4.89 38.37
N VAL A 329 -0.05 5.59 38.76
CA VAL A 329 1.33 5.15 38.49
C VAL A 329 1.63 3.82 39.18
N GLY A 330 1.23 3.64 40.44
CA GLY A 330 1.39 2.39 41.18
C GLY A 330 0.65 1.23 40.52
N ALA A 331 -0.60 1.45 40.12
CA ALA A 331 -1.42 0.46 39.43
C ALA A 331 -0.83 0.06 38.08
N LEU A 332 -0.41 1.02 37.25
CA LEU A 332 0.20 0.75 35.94
C LEU A 332 1.53 0.01 36.06
N ARG A 333 2.36 0.33 37.05
CA ARG A 333 3.57 -0.45 37.34
C ARG A 333 3.21 -1.88 37.73
N ALA A 334 2.32 -2.06 38.69
CA ALA A 334 1.89 -3.39 39.12
C ALA A 334 1.32 -4.24 37.98
N ALA A 335 0.55 -3.63 37.08
CA ALA A 335 -0.03 -4.30 35.91
C ALA A 335 0.99 -4.63 34.80
N THR A 336 2.18 -4.03 34.80
CA THR A 336 3.20 -4.24 33.75
C THR A 336 4.45 -4.96 34.26
N THR A 337 4.69 -5.00 35.57
CA THR A 337 5.67 -5.90 36.19
C THR A 337 5.00 -7.18 36.62
N ALA A 338 5.24 -8.27 35.90
CA ALA A 338 4.92 -9.60 36.39
C ALA A 338 6.03 -10.15 37.28
N ALA A 339 5.64 -10.70 38.44
CA ALA A 339 6.55 -11.45 39.31
C ALA A 339 6.83 -12.87 38.77
N ASP A 340 5.97 -13.41 37.90
CA ASP A 340 6.07 -14.76 37.31
C ASP A 340 5.69 -14.77 35.81
N ALA A 341 6.31 -15.65 35.02
CA ALA A 341 6.18 -15.74 33.56
C ALA A 341 4.73 -15.94 33.04
N ASP A 342 3.86 -16.56 33.83
CA ASP A 342 2.45 -16.80 33.49
C ASP A 342 1.52 -15.57 33.73
N SER A 343 2.06 -14.51 34.33
CA SER A 343 1.34 -13.26 34.66
C SER A 343 1.82 -12.03 33.88
N ALA A 344 2.79 -12.21 32.99
CA ALA A 344 3.33 -11.14 32.15
C ALA A 344 2.25 -10.66 31.17
N THR A 345 1.81 -9.41 31.33
CA THR A 345 0.84 -8.79 30.42
C THR A 345 1.40 -8.57 29.03
N GLY A 346 2.71 -8.72 28.83
CA GLY A 346 3.38 -8.40 27.55
C GLY A 346 3.53 -6.91 27.29
N ALA A 347 3.09 -6.06 28.23
CA ALA A 347 3.23 -4.61 28.21
C ALA A 347 4.36 -4.14 29.15
N SER A 348 4.86 -2.93 28.92
CA SER A 348 5.88 -2.28 29.73
C SER A 348 5.45 -0.84 30.03
N PHE A 349 5.68 -0.38 31.26
CA PHE A 349 5.39 1.00 31.65
C PHE A 349 6.61 1.68 32.26
N ALA A 350 7.04 2.81 31.69
CA ALA A 350 8.12 3.64 32.19
C ALA A 350 7.57 4.97 32.70
N VAL A 351 8.06 5.47 33.83
CA VAL A 351 7.61 6.76 34.40
C VAL A 351 8.68 7.82 34.20
N ALA A 352 8.27 9.04 33.87
CA ALA A 352 9.18 10.18 33.74
C ALA A 352 9.86 10.50 35.08
N GLY A 353 11.18 10.75 35.05
CA GLY A 353 11.94 11.14 36.23
C GLY A 353 12.31 10.02 37.19
N THR A 354 11.95 8.76 36.91
CA THR A 354 12.58 7.62 37.59
C THR A 354 13.99 7.40 37.01
N GLU A 355 15.02 7.61 37.83
CA GLU A 355 16.35 7.08 37.53
C GLU A 355 16.20 5.56 37.37
N CYS A 356 16.82 5.01 36.32
CA CYS A 356 16.88 3.59 36.09
C CYS A 356 17.66 2.97 37.26
N GLU A 357 16.98 2.43 38.27
CA GLU A 357 17.60 1.41 39.12
C GLU A 357 17.87 0.22 38.21
N THR A 358 19.06 0.23 37.59
CA THR A 358 19.57 -0.89 36.82
C THR A 358 19.46 -2.12 37.71
N ALA A 359 18.52 -3.00 37.37
CA ALA A 359 18.53 -4.37 37.87
C ALA A 359 19.84 -4.99 37.39
N ALA A 360 20.86 -4.92 38.24
CA ALA A 360 22.06 -5.69 38.08
C ALA A 360 21.62 -7.16 38.04
N SER A 361 21.64 -7.75 36.85
CA SER A 361 21.64 -9.20 36.73
C SER A 361 22.85 -9.70 37.53
N PRO A 362 22.73 -10.72 38.40
CA PRO A 362 23.91 -11.31 39.00
C PRO A 362 24.66 -12.04 37.88
N SER A 363 25.64 -11.38 37.26
CA SER A 363 26.65 -12.08 36.50
C SER A 363 27.47 -12.89 37.52
N ALA A 364 27.38 -14.22 37.42
CA ALA A 364 28.44 -15.07 37.94
C ALA A 364 29.77 -14.61 37.30
N THR A 365 30.82 -14.60 38.12
CA THR A 365 32.22 -14.18 37.84
C THR A 365 32.49 -12.68 37.81
N ASP A 366 32.83 -12.09 38.96
CA ASP A 366 34.23 -11.74 39.28
C ASP A 366 34.35 -11.02 40.64
N GLY A 367 35.39 -11.37 41.39
CA GLY A 367 35.69 -10.79 42.70
C GLY A 367 36.45 -9.47 42.59
N GLY A 368 35.97 -8.44 43.30
CA GLY A 368 36.67 -7.16 43.49
C GLY A 368 35.94 -6.26 44.48
N SER A 369 36.65 -5.80 45.51
CA SER A 369 36.17 -4.99 46.64
C SER A 369 35.81 -3.52 46.31
N PRO A 370 35.08 -2.79 47.19
CA PRO A 370 34.32 -1.59 46.84
C PRO A 370 35.04 -0.27 47.13
N CYS A 371 34.76 0.74 46.32
CA CYS A 371 35.02 2.18 46.51
C CYS A 371 33.90 2.90 45.73
N ASP A 372 33.32 4.04 46.07
CA ASP A 372 33.18 4.85 47.27
C ASP A 372 31.95 5.75 47.00
N ARG A 373 31.32 6.28 48.04
CA ARG A 373 30.04 7.00 48.01
C ARG A 373 30.16 8.38 47.37
N GLY A 374 29.09 8.83 46.71
CA GLY A 374 28.94 10.21 46.24
C GLY A 374 27.47 10.61 46.05
N SER A 375 26.71 10.69 47.15
CA SER A 375 25.38 11.30 47.14
C SER A 375 25.47 12.82 47.05
N THR A 376 24.84 13.43 46.06
CA THR A 376 24.43 14.84 46.14
C THR A 376 22.99 14.94 45.69
N GLY A 377 22.09 14.96 46.68
CA GLY A 377 20.68 15.25 46.47
C GLY A 377 20.49 16.64 45.89
N ARG A 378 19.66 16.73 44.85
CA ARG A 378 19.03 17.98 44.45
C ARG A 378 17.65 18.03 45.10
N SER A 379 17.50 18.99 46.00
CA SER A 379 16.22 19.45 46.52
C SER A 379 15.49 20.23 45.43
N ASP A 380 14.50 19.62 44.80
CA ASP A 380 13.54 20.38 44.00
C ASP A 380 12.35 20.76 44.87
N GLY A 381 12.26 22.05 45.14
CA GLY A 381 11.12 22.69 45.76
C GLY A 381 9.92 22.73 44.82
N ASP A 382 8.75 22.59 45.44
CA ASP A 382 7.50 23.25 45.10
C ASP A 382 7.07 23.23 43.62
N ARG A 383 6.36 22.17 43.23
CA ARG A 383 5.32 22.25 42.20
C ARG A 383 4.04 21.59 42.70
N GLY A 384 3.03 22.43 42.93
CA GLY A 384 1.65 21.97 43.10
C GLY A 384 1.18 21.15 41.90
N SER A 385 0.38 20.12 42.19
CA SER A 385 -0.07 19.03 41.32
C SER A 385 1.03 18.05 40.89
N ASN A 386 1.19 16.95 41.66
CA ASN A 386 2.02 15.80 41.29
C ASN A 386 1.34 14.99 40.16
N ALA A 387 1.14 15.64 39.01
CA ALA A 387 0.78 14.98 37.77
C ALA A 387 2.04 14.29 37.23
N HIS A 388 2.05 12.95 37.25
CA HIS A 388 3.12 12.16 36.68
C HIS A 388 2.85 11.93 35.19
N ALA A 389 3.92 11.69 34.44
CA ALA A 389 3.84 11.23 33.06
C ALA A 389 4.57 9.89 32.92
N GLY A 390 4.14 9.06 31.97
CA GLY A 390 4.79 7.78 31.69
C GLY A 390 4.51 7.27 30.28
N ILE A 391 5.31 6.31 29.84
CA ILE A 391 5.20 5.65 28.54
C ILE A 391 4.68 4.24 28.76
N LEU A 392 3.54 3.90 28.18
CA LEU A 392 2.98 2.55 28.11
C LEU A 392 3.27 1.95 26.74
N VAL A 393 3.95 0.81 26.70
CA VAL A 393 4.32 0.06 25.50
C VAL A 393 3.68 -1.32 25.54
N GLY A 394 3.06 -1.78 24.46
CA GLY A 394 2.52 -3.14 24.40
C GLY A 394 1.75 -3.41 23.11
N THR A 395 1.43 -4.67 22.86
CA THR A 395 0.48 -5.04 21.81
C THR A 395 -0.94 -4.65 22.20
N PRO A 396 -1.89 -4.52 21.26
CA PRO A 396 -3.31 -4.37 21.57
C PRO A 396 -3.84 -5.37 22.62
N THR A 397 -3.44 -6.64 22.54
CA THR A 397 -3.79 -7.67 23.53
C THR A 397 -3.21 -7.35 24.92
N ALA A 398 -1.93 -6.98 24.95
CA ALA A 398 -1.22 -6.65 26.18
C ALA A 398 -1.82 -5.41 26.87
N ILE A 399 -2.15 -4.39 26.09
CA ILE A 399 -2.77 -3.16 26.58
C ILE A 399 -4.16 -3.44 27.13
N ALA A 400 -5.00 -4.21 26.44
CA ALA A 400 -6.32 -4.60 26.95
C ALA A 400 -6.24 -5.34 28.31
N THR A 401 -5.20 -6.15 28.49
CA THR A 401 -4.92 -6.80 29.77
C THR A 401 -4.56 -5.78 30.87
N VAL A 402 -3.72 -4.79 30.56
CA VAL A 402 -3.40 -3.68 31.48
C VAL A 402 -4.65 -2.87 31.81
N GLN A 403 -5.49 -2.53 30.83
CA GLN A 403 -6.75 -1.80 31.02
C GLN A 403 -7.66 -2.52 32.03
N THR A 404 -7.82 -3.84 31.86
CA THR A 404 -8.61 -4.67 32.77
C THR A 404 -8.02 -4.66 34.19
N ALA A 405 -6.69 -4.73 34.32
CA ALA A 405 -6.01 -4.78 35.61
C ALA A 405 -6.07 -3.46 36.40
N VAL A 406 -6.14 -2.31 35.72
CA VAL A 406 -6.17 -0.97 36.35
C VAL A 406 -7.57 -0.33 36.35
N SER A 407 -8.58 -1.05 35.87
CA SER A 407 -9.97 -0.56 35.81
C SER A 407 -10.49 -0.18 37.19
N GLY A 408 -11.14 0.99 37.28
CA GLY A 408 -11.75 1.48 38.51
C GLY A 408 -10.79 2.18 39.47
N ILE A 409 -9.51 2.32 39.09
CA ILE A 409 -8.53 3.10 39.88
C ILE A 409 -8.87 4.59 39.82
N SER A 410 -9.24 5.12 38.65
CA SER A 410 -9.78 6.47 38.53
C SER A 410 -10.50 6.67 37.21
N GLU A 411 -11.63 7.39 37.23
CA GLU A 411 -12.41 7.71 36.03
C GLU A 411 -11.58 8.38 34.91
N PRO A 412 -10.63 9.29 35.18
CA PRO A 412 -9.77 9.85 34.12
C PRO A 412 -8.81 8.84 33.49
N LEU A 413 -8.29 7.88 34.27
CA LEU A 413 -7.42 6.82 33.75
C LEU A 413 -8.21 5.85 32.88
N ASP A 414 -9.39 5.43 33.35
CA ASP A 414 -10.27 4.54 32.60
C ASP A 414 -10.68 5.19 31.27
N ALA A 415 -11.11 6.45 31.29
CA ALA A 415 -11.46 7.19 30.06
C ALA A 415 -10.26 7.35 29.10
N ALA A 416 -9.07 7.63 29.62
CA ALA A 416 -7.86 7.74 28.80
C ALA A 416 -7.51 6.40 28.15
N LEU A 417 -7.62 5.31 28.89
CA LEU A 417 -7.33 3.97 28.42
C LEU A 417 -8.39 3.43 27.46
N GLU A 418 -9.69 3.65 27.71
CA GLU A 418 -10.78 3.30 26.79
C GLU A 418 -10.63 4.01 25.44
N SER A 419 -10.09 5.23 25.42
CA SER A 419 -9.82 5.94 24.16
C SER A 419 -8.80 5.23 23.27
N ILE A 420 -7.93 4.38 23.84
CA ILE A 420 -6.92 3.61 23.09
C ILE A 420 -7.56 2.51 22.24
N ASP A 421 -8.66 1.90 22.72
CA ASP A 421 -9.32 0.76 22.05
C ASP A 421 -10.29 1.20 20.93
N SER A 422 -10.52 2.51 20.78
CA SER A 422 -11.49 3.08 19.84
C SER A 422 -11.03 3.18 18.37
N GLY A 423 -9.83 2.69 18.04
CA GLY A 423 -9.27 2.88 16.71
C GLY A 423 -8.31 1.78 16.32
N SER A 424 -8.84 0.68 15.80
CA SER A 424 -8.21 -0.06 14.70
C SER A 424 -7.91 0.93 13.57
N ARG A 425 -6.77 1.60 13.66
CA ARG A 425 -6.05 2.07 12.48
C ARG A 425 -5.56 0.86 11.71
#